data_AF-A0A954HJC3-F1
#
_entry.id   AF-A0A954HJC3-F1
#
_cell.length_a   1.000
_cell.length_b   1.000
_cell.length_c   1.000
_cell.angle_alpha   90.00
_cell.angle_beta   90.00
_cell.angle_gamma   90.00
#
_symmetry.space_group_name_H-M   'P 1'
#
loop_
_entity.id
_entity.type
_entity.pdbx_description
1 polymer ?
#
loop_
_entity_poly.entity_id
_entity_poly.type
_entity_poly.pdbx_seq_one_letter_code
_entity_poly.pdbx_strand_id
1 'polypeptide(L)'
;WNPQLNSFSFRDGTAFTQNRVILPASTDWTFLQGDFDNDHFDEIAAFNGETGRWFLISDESTGPDSHPTLTVLDKWASNAAAGWSNFQVADFNGDGRDDILAQTSGGQLWGALSTGDRFVNHYFGRWTTAGWVTLQAGDFNGDGLADLAGLRESGQWVIGLSNGDRLNDFHYGRWNGAAGWHHFRLADFDKDGDVDILAQTDSGFWWVASLDEALVLRSHFAMKLPTNAEDDNALLGDFNGDGWMDLAGRNAIGEWNISLNDGIGQLLTPTVWWTSSTEFTWGFAAGDLDGNGMTDIAAYRDLDGQWFRITSTGSEFSNAIPWRKWDTFTRTEFLFGGDFRESTLL
;
A
#
# COMPACT_ATOMS: atom_id res chain seq x y z
N TRP A 1 -33.70 -7.74 5.29
CA TRP A 1 -32.69 -6.77 5.74
C TRP A 1 -31.45 -7.58 6.03
N ASN A 2 -30.55 -7.68 5.07
CA ASN A 2 -29.34 -8.48 5.19
C ASN A 2 -28.26 -7.57 5.80
N PRO A 3 -27.71 -7.85 6.99
CA PRO A 3 -26.50 -7.16 7.41
C PRO A 3 -25.43 -7.39 6.33
N GLN A 4 -24.70 -6.33 5.95
CA GLN A 4 -23.61 -6.46 5.00
C GLN A 4 -22.61 -7.46 5.57
N LEU A 5 -22.44 -8.60 4.90
CA LEU A 5 -21.46 -9.61 5.24
C LEU A 5 -20.14 -9.14 4.64
N ASN A 6 -19.20 -8.72 5.49
CA ASN A 6 -17.82 -8.54 5.07
C ASN A 6 -17.14 -9.92 5.15
N SER A 7 -16.59 -10.39 4.04
CA SER A 7 -15.91 -11.68 3.97
C SER A 7 -14.42 -11.45 3.80
N PHE A 8 -13.63 -11.91 4.78
CA PHE A 8 -12.17 -11.90 4.71
C PHE A 8 -11.69 -13.32 4.41
N SER A 9 -10.64 -13.45 3.61
CA SER A 9 -10.03 -14.75 3.31
C SER A 9 -8.57 -14.68 3.69
N PHE A 10 -8.15 -15.55 4.60
CA PHE A 10 -6.77 -15.63 5.09
C PHE A 10 -6.08 -16.85 4.47
N ARG A 11 -4.78 -16.73 4.20
CA ARG A 11 -3.95 -17.83 3.71
C ARG A 11 -3.42 -18.62 4.90
N ASP A 12 -3.63 -19.93 4.89
CA ASP A 12 -3.03 -20.88 5.82
C ASP A 12 -2.17 -21.88 5.05
N GLY A 13 -0.87 -21.58 4.93
CA GLY A 13 0.07 -22.44 4.20
C GLY A 13 -0.31 -22.64 2.72
N THR A 14 -0.73 -23.85 2.35
CA THR A 14 -1.16 -24.20 0.97
C THR A 14 -2.67 -24.11 0.75
N ALA A 15 -3.45 -23.80 1.78
CA ALA A 15 -4.91 -23.71 1.73
C ALA A 15 -5.38 -22.32 2.19
N PHE A 16 -6.57 -21.89 1.76
CA PHE A 16 -7.22 -20.68 2.27
C PHE A 16 -8.44 -21.11 3.05
N THR A 17 -8.57 -20.64 4.29
CA THR A 17 -9.76 -20.87 5.13
C THR A 17 -10.67 -19.65 5.03
N GLN A 18 -11.91 -19.83 4.57
CA GLN A 18 -12.89 -18.75 4.53
C GLN A 18 -13.39 -18.48 5.95
N ASN A 19 -13.03 -17.31 6.49
CA ASN A 19 -13.51 -16.85 7.79
C ASN A 19 -14.44 -15.64 7.59
N ARG A 20 -15.69 -15.76 8.03
CA ARG A 20 -16.68 -14.68 7.89
C ARG A 20 -16.69 -13.85 9.16
N VAL A 21 -16.34 -12.57 9.03
CA VAL A 21 -16.41 -11.61 10.13
C VAL A 21 -17.61 -10.70 9.90
N ILE A 22 -18.56 -10.73 10.83
CA ILE A 22 -19.74 -9.87 10.74
C ILE A 22 -19.41 -8.55 11.45
N LEU A 23 -19.13 -7.52 10.66
CA LEU A 23 -19.05 -6.15 11.16
C LEU A 23 -20.45 -5.52 11.25
N PRO A 24 -20.64 -4.50 12.12
CA PRO A 24 -21.88 -3.74 12.15
C PRO A 24 -22.24 -3.16 10.78
N ALA A 25 -23.54 -3.05 10.49
CA ALA A 25 -23.98 -2.40 9.25
C ALA A 25 -23.52 -0.94 9.23
N SER A 26 -22.81 -0.56 8.17
CA SER A 26 -22.35 0.80 7.94
C SER A 26 -22.00 0.96 6.47
N THR A 27 -22.12 2.18 5.96
CA THR A 27 -21.77 2.50 4.56
C THR A 27 -20.39 3.14 4.42
N ASP A 28 -19.70 3.36 5.54
CA ASP A 28 -18.44 4.08 5.59
C ASP A 28 -17.38 3.25 6.33
N TRP A 29 -16.88 2.21 5.65
CA TRP A 29 -15.82 1.35 6.14
C TRP A 29 -14.50 1.69 5.45
N THR A 30 -13.42 1.80 6.21
CA THR A 30 -12.04 1.77 5.73
C THR A 30 -11.37 0.54 6.31
N PHE A 31 -10.63 -0.21 5.51
CA PHE A 31 -9.86 -1.37 5.94
C PHE A 31 -8.38 -1.11 5.69
N LEU A 32 -7.55 -1.45 6.66
CA LEU A 32 -6.12 -1.28 6.66
C LEU A 32 -5.47 -2.60 7.07
N GLN A 33 -4.28 -2.85 6.56
CA GLN A 33 -3.50 -4.05 6.81
C GLN A 33 -2.13 -3.65 7.37
N GLY A 34 -1.65 -4.41 8.34
CA GLY A 34 -0.31 -4.29 8.92
C GLY A 34 -0.11 -5.29 10.05
N ASP A 35 1.14 -5.46 10.46
CA ASP A 35 1.56 -6.32 11.57
C ASP A 35 1.36 -5.56 12.88
N PHE A 36 0.14 -5.59 13.39
CA PHE A 36 -0.26 -4.76 14.53
C PHE A 36 0.17 -5.39 15.86
N ASP A 37 0.50 -6.68 15.90
CA ASP A 37 0.91 -7.36 17.13
C ASP A 37 2.37 -7.87 17.17
N ASN A 38 3.12 -7.65 16.08
CA ASN A 38 4.53 -8.00 15.89
C ASN A 38 4.75 -9.51 15.96
N ASP A 39 3.90 -10.26 15.27
CA ASP A 39 4.07 -11.69 15.03
C ASP A 39 4.54 -12.01 13.60
N HIS A 40 4.77 -10.95 12.79
CA HIS A 40 5.16 -11.00 11.37
C HIS A 40 4.09 -11.51 10.42
N PHE A 41 2.85 -11.61 10.90
CA PHE A 41 1.66 -11.74 10.07
C PHE A 41 0.90 -10.43 10.11
N ASP A 42 0.23 -10.12 9.01
CA ASP A 42 -0.56 -8.90 8.94
C ASP A 42 -2.01 -9.17 9.39
N GLU A 43 -2.52 -8.32 10.29
CA GLU A 43 -3.93 -8.30 10.67
C GLU A 43 -4.70 -7.25 9.87
N ILE A 44 -6.02 -7.22 10.05
CA ILE A 44 -6.89 -6.22 9.42
C ILE A 44 -7.48 -5.30 10.48
N ALA A 45 -7.18 -4.01 10.36
CA ALA A 45 -7.86 -2.94 11.09
C ALA A 45 -9.01 -2.38 10.26
N ALA A 46 -10.23 -2.41 10.79
CA ALA A 46 -11.42 -1.86 10.15
C ALA A 46 -11.93 -0.62 10.89
N PHE A 47 -11.99 0.51 10.20
CA PHE A 47 -12.52 1.77 10.70
C PHE A 47 -13.92 2.03 10.18
N ASN A 48 -14.81 2.38 11.09
CA ASN A 48 -16.16 2.82 10.79
C ASN A 48 -16.23 4.35 10.83
N GLY A 49 -16.26 5.02 9.67
CA GLY A 49 -16.30 6.48 9.58
C GLY A 49 -17.59 7.11 10.12
N GLU A 50 -18.72 6.40 10.05
CA GLU A 50 -19.99 6.85 10.62
C GLU A 50 -19.97 6.96 12.16
N THR A 51 -19.28 6.03 12.83
CA THR A 51 -19.28 5.92 14.31
C THR A 51 -17.94 6.29 14.94
N GLY A 52 -16.87 6.37 14.16
CA GLY A 52 -15.49 6.56 14.63
C GLY A 52 -14.89 5.34 15.35
N ARG A 53 -15.45 4.15 15.17
CA ARG A 53 -15.01 2.92 15.85
C ARG A 53 -14.01 2.13 15.02
N TRP A 54 -13.05 1.51 15.70
CA TRP A 54 -12.11 0.56 15.12
C TRP A 54 -12.43 -0.87 15.55
N PHE A 55 -12.07 -1.80 14.68
CA PHE A 55 -12.17 -3.23 14.90
C PHE A 55 -10.85 -3.82 14.43
N LEU A 56 -10.22 -4.64 15.26
CA LEU A 56 -9.10 -5.47 14.81
C LEU A 56 -9.66 -6.85 14.52
N ILE A 57 -9.32 -7.33 13.34
CA ILE A 57 -9.56 -8.68 12.90
C ILE A 57 -8.17 -9.31 12.92
N SER A 58 -7.80 -9.80 14.10
CA SER A 58 -6.52 -10.47 14.25
C SER A 58 -6.63 -11.89 13.75
N ASP A 59 -5.53 -12.44 13.25
CA ASP A 59 -5.35 -13.87 13.35
C ASP A 59 -4.96 -14.19 14.82
N GLU A 60 -5.36 -15.34 15.36
CA GLU A 60 -4.81 -15.78 16.65
C GLU A 60 -4.00 -17.05 16.41
N SER A 61 -3.04 -16.97 15.49
CA SER A 61 -2.20 -18.10 15.12
C SER A 61 -1.29 -18.53 16.28
N THR A 62 -1.73 -19.60 16.96
CA THR A 62 -0.80 -20.51 17.67
C THR A 62 -0.38 -21.68 16.77
N GLY A 63 -0.66 -21.56 15.46
CA GLY A 63 -0.45 -22.57 14.44
C GLY A 63 -1.28 -22.30 13.18
N PRO A 64 -1.05 -23.09 12.10
CA PRO A 64 -1.64 -22.87 10.78
C PRO A 64 -3.17 -22.77 10.78
N ASP A 65 -3.87 -23.59 11.57
CA ASP A 65 -5.33 -23.71 11.49
C ASP A 65 -6.15 -22.72 12.36
N SER A 66 -5.60 -21.59 12.83
CA SER A 66 -6.35 -20.66 13.70
C SER A 66 -7.35 -19.79 12.92
N HIS A 67 -8.42 -19.35 13.61
CA HIS A 67 -9.47 -18.51 13.04
C HIS A 67 -9.31 -17.07 13.51
N PRO A 68 -9.70 -16.07 12.69
CA PRO A 68 -9.64 -14.68 13.09
C PRO A 68 -10.67 -14.38 14.16
N THR A 69 -10.23 -13.76 15.23
CA THR A 69 -11.08 -13.26 16.31
C THR A 69 -11.34 -11.77 16.09
N LEU A 70 -12.62 -11.38 16.20
CA LEU A 70 -12.99 -9.97 16.16
C LEU A 70 -12.79 -9.38 17.55
N THR A 71 -11.73 -8.58 17.72
CA THR A 71 -11.56 -7.78 18.93
C THR A 71 -12.00 -6.35 18.63
N VAL A 72 -13.03 -5.89 19.35
CA VAL A 72 -13.49 -4.50 19.24
C VAL A 72 -12.53 -3.63 20.04
N LEU A 73 -11.73 -2.82 19.36
CA LEU A 73 -10.79 -1.89 19.99
C LEU A 73 -11.41 -0.50 20.01
N ASP A 74 -11.71 -0.03 21.22
CA ASP A 74 -12.42 1.22 21.39
C ASP A 74 -11.42 2.38 21.52
N LYS A 75 -11.66 3.41 20.70
CA LYS A 75 -11.28 4.84 20.87
C LYS A 75 -10.02 5.33 20.17
N TRP A 76 -10.19 5.63 18.89
CA TRP A 76 -9.67 6.89 18.36
C TRP A 76 -10.41 8.08 18.97
N ALA A 77 -10.06 9.32 18.60
CA ALA A 77 -10.74 10.49 19.16
C ALA A 77 -12.27 10.45 18.93
N SER A 78 -13.06 10.85 19.93
CA SER A 78 -14.53 10.82 19.92
C SER A 78 -15.19 11.86 18.99
N ASN A 79 -14.51 12.24 17.91
CA ASN A 79 -14.99 13.24 16.97
C ASN A 79 -15.24 12.60 15.60
N ALA A 80 -16.32 11.82 15.50
CA ALA A 80 -16.82 11.27 14.23
C ALA A 80 -17.09 12.37 13.17
N ALA A 81 -17.19 13.65 13.57
CA ALA A 81 -17.34 14.78 12.65
C ALA A 81 -16.01 15.33 12.09
N ALA A 82 -14.86 14.71 12.38
CA ALA A 82 -13.55 15.25 11.99
C ALA A 82 -13.22 15.07 10.50
N GLY A 83 -13.94 14.21 9.76
CA GLY A 83 -13.69 13.93 8.34
C GLY A 83 -12.28 13.40 8.14
N TRP A 84 -12.05 12.18 8.61
CA TRP A 84 -10.74 11.54 8.60
C TRP A 84 -10.35 11.08 7.19
N SER A 85 -9.08 11.23 6.85
CA SER A 85 -8.52 10.88 5.55
C SER A 85 -7.03 10.55 5.67
N ASN A 86 -6.43 10.07 4.58
CA ASN A 86 -4.99 9.78 4.50
C ASN A 86 -4.53 8.82 5.61
N PHE A 87 -5.20 7.68 5.73
CA PHE A 87 -4.77 6.60 6.62
C PHE A 87 -3.48 5.99 6.10
N GLN A 88 -2.49 5.83 6.97
CA GLN A 88 -1.20 5.21 6.73
C GLN A 88 -0.93 4.18 7.81
N VAL A 89 -0.35 3.05 7.42
CA VAL A 89 0.04 1.97 8.34
C VAL A 89 1.54 1.84 8.28
N ALA A 90 2.20 1.96 9.42
CA ALA A 90 3.66 1.85 9.56
C ALA A 90 4.06 1.91 11.04
N ASP A 91 5.25 1.45 11.41
CA ASP A 91 5.80 1.65 12.77
C ASP A 91 6.28 3.11 12.97
N PHE A 92 5.37 3.98 13.40
CA PHE A 92 5.67 5.39 13.62
C PHE A 92 6.45 5.66 14.91
N ASN A 93 6.50 4.68 15.82
CA ASN A 93 7.03 4.85 17.18
C ASN A 93 8.28 4.00 17.51
N GLY A 94 8.65 3.08 16.61
CA GLY A 94 9.85 2.25 16.67
C GLY A 94 9.74 1.07 17.62
N ASP A 95 8.53 0.59 17.92
CA ASP A 95 8.31 -0.53 18.84
C ASP A 95 8.17 -1.89 18.14
N GLY A 96 8.31 -1.90 16.82
CA GLY A 96 8.24 -3.06 15.93
C GLY A 96 6.82 -3.50 15.61
N ARG A 97 5.78 -2.77 16.01
CA ARG A 97 4.40 -2.97 15.56
C ARG A 97 4.04 -1.87 14.59
N ASP A 98 3.24 -2.23 13.60
CA ASP A 98 2.58 -1.22 12.80
C ASP A 98 1.60 -0.40 13.66
N ASP A 99 1.57 0.89 13.39
CA ASP A 99 0.63 1.85 13.93
C ASP A 99 -0.27 2.38 12.80
N ILE A 100 -1.30 3.14 13.13
CA ILE A 100 -2.15 3.80 12.13
C ILE A 100 -2.08 5.31 12.31
N LEU A 101 -1.59 6.03 11.31
CA LEU A 101 -1.65 7.49 11.28
C LEU A 101 -2.76 7.95 10.34
N ALA A 102 -3.53 8.96 10.76
CA ALA A 102 -4.51 9.58 9.88
C ALA A 102 -4.75 11.05 10.19
N GLN A 103 -5.30 11.74 9.18
CA GLN A 103 -5.43 13.18 9.14
C GLN A 103 -6.89 13.62 9.31
N THR A 104 -7.15 14.64 10.13
CA THR A 104 -8.45 15.31 10.17
C THR A 104 -8.60 16.31 9.02
N SER A 105 -9.83 16.69 8.69
CA SER A 105 -10.11 17.82 7.77
C SER A 105 -9.43 19.14 8.15
N GLY A 106 -9.11 19.34 9.44
CA GLY A 106 -8.34 20.49 9.94
C GLY A 106 -6.82 20.37 9.78
N GLY A 107 -6.33 19.22 9.30
CA GLY A 107 -4.92 18.90 9.11
C GLY A 107 -4.20 18.36 10.34
N GLN A 108 -4.92 18.05 11.42
CA GLN A 108 -4.28 17.40 12.57
C GLN A 108 -3.94 15.96 12.21
N LEU A 109 -2.74 15.51 12.55
CA LEU A 109 -2.34 14.11 12.47
C LEU A 109 -2.53 13.45 13.83
N TRP A 110 -3.20 12.31 13.83
CA TRP A 110 -3.38 11.47 15.00
C TRP A 110 -2.88 10.06 14.67
N GLY A 111 -2.15 9.47 15.60
CA GLY A 111 -1.77 8.07 15.59
C GLY A 111 -2.74 7.25 16.43
N ALA A 112 -3.14 6.09 15.93
CA ALA A 112 -3.59 4.96 16.73
C ALA A 112 -2.36 4.07 16.90
N LEU A 113 -1.65 4.21 18.02
CA LEU A 113 -0.44 3.45 18.29
C LEU A 113 -0.80 2.05 18.77
N SER A 114 -0.30 1.01 18.13
CA SER A 114 -0.58 -0.36 18.53
C SER A 114 0.15 -0.73 19.80
N THR A 115 -0.52 -1.53 20.63
CA THR A 115 0.07 -2.18 21.80
C THR A 115 0.01 -3.69 21.70
N GLY A 116 -0.30 -4.21 20.51
CA GLY A 116 -0.50 -5.63 20.17
C GLY A 116 -1.88 -6.17 20.53
N ASP A 117 -2.52 -5.65 21.58
CA ASP A 117 -3.89 -6.03 21.96
C ASP A 117 -4.91 -4.91 21.76
N ARG A 118 -4.45 -3.68 21.55
CA ARG A 118 -5.30 -2.50 21.29
C ARG A 118 -4.53 -1.35 20.67
N PHE A 119 -5.25 -0.35 20.17
CA PHE A 119 -4.70 0.95 19.78
C PHE A 119 -4.85 2.02 20.86
N VAL A 120 -3.87 2.90 20.99
CA VAL A 120 -3.87 4.07 21.87
C VAL A 120 -3.79 5.34 21.04
N ASN A 121 -4.72 6.26 21.27
CA ASN A 121 -4.77 7.52 20.54
C ASN A 121 -3.62 8.47 20.96
N HIS A 122 -2.86 8.96 19.99
CA HIS A 122 -1.73 9.86 20.20
C HIS A 122 -1.73 11.02 19.20
N TYR A 123 -1.38 12.22 19.64
CA TYR A 123 -1.37 13.39 18.75
C TYR A 123 0.00 13.55 18.09
N PHE A 124 0.08 13.32 16.78
CA PHE A 124 1.34 13.27 16.02
C PHE A 124 1.75 14.60 15.38
N GLY A 125 0.90 15.62 15.49
CA GLY A 125 1.18 16.97 15.00
C GLY A 125 0.19 17.47 13.97
N ARG A 126 0.67 18.23 12.98
CA ARG A 126 -0.20 18.86 11.98
C ARG A 126 0.46 18.86 10.61
N TRP A 127 -0.28 18.42 9.62
CA TRP A 127 0.05 18.51 8.21
C TRP A 127 -0.98 19.37 7.48
N THR A 128 -0.54 20.36 6.71
CA THR A 128 -1.46 21.25 6.00
C THR A 128 -2.32 20.46 5.01
N THR A 129 -3.63 20.69 4.95
CA THR A 129 -4.53 19.96 4.03
C THR A 129 -4.59 20.54 2.61
N ALA A 130 -3.99 21.71 2.39
CA ALA A 130 -4.10 22.41 1.12
C ALA A 130 -3.06 21.95 0.09
N GLY A 131 -3.54 21.31 -0.98
CA GLY A 131 -2.82 21.13 -2.24
C GLY A 131 -1.91 19.90 -2.32
N TRP A 132 -2.07 18.92 -1.42
CA TRP A 132 -1.39 17.63 -1.49
C TRP A 132 -2.26 16.63 -2.25
N VAL A 133 -1.62 15.86 -3.14
CA VAL A 133 -2.24 14.78 -3.91
C VAL A 133 -2.53 13.59 -3.01
N THR A 134 -1.56 13.22 -2.17
CA THR A 134 -1.66 12.15 -1.17
C THR A 134 -0.59 12.32 -0.09
N LEU A 135 -0.71 11.58 1.01
CA LEU A 135 0.34 11.37 2.02
C LEU A 135 0.73 9.89 2.01
N GLN A 136 2.02 9.59 2.13
CA GLN A 136 2.52 8.23 2.28
C GLN A 136 3.56 8.15 3.39
N ALA A 137 3.57 7.04 4.11
CA ALA A 137 4.54 6.75 5.16
C ALA A 137 5.66 5.84 4.65
N GLY A 138 6.86 6.03 5.19
CA GLY A 138 8.04 5.22 4.96
C GLY A 138 9.23 5.79 5.74
N ASP A 139 10.30 5.03 5.91
CA ASP A 139 11.53 5.47 6.59
C ASP A 139 12.48 6.16 5.59
N PHE A 140 12.55 7.49 5.60
CA PHE A 140 13.34 8.24 4.62
C PHE A 140 14.75 8.55 5.10
N ASN A 141 15.13 8.16 6.32
CA ASN A 141 16.43 8.50 6.91
C ASN A 141 17.13 7.32 7.59
N GLY A 142 16.55 6.12 7.52
CA GLY A 142 17.11 4.86 7.98
C GLY A 142 17.17 4.75 9.50
N ASP A 143 16.37 5.54 10.23
CA ASP A 143 16.36 5.53 11.70
C ASP A 143 15.43 4.47 12.30
N GLY A 144 14.70 3.73 11.45
CA GLY A 144 13.77 2.67 11.80
C GLY A 144 12.41 3.18 12.23
N LEU A 145 12.11 4.48 12.06
CA LEU A 145 10.80 5.06 12.30
C LEU A 145 10.14 5.42 10.98
N ALA A 146 8.85 5.13 10.87
CA ALA A 146 8.10 5.63 9.74
C ALA A 146 7.93 7.15 9.82
N ASP A 147 8.28 7.82 8.73
CA ASP A 147 8.06 9.24 8.51
C ASP A 147 6.79 9.47 7.68
N LEU A 148 6.60 10.71 7.20
CA LEU A 148 5.49 11.05 6.32
C LEU A 148 5.96 11.94 5.17
N ALA A 149 5.64 11.54 3.94
CA ALA A 149 5.86 12.34 2.75
C ALA A 149 4.55 12.76 2.09
N GLY A 150 4.59 13.89 1.39
CA GLY A 150 3.49 14.35 0.56
C GLY A 150 3.97 15.02 -0.70
N LEU A 151 3.20 14.84 -1.78
CA LEU A 151 3.45 15.44 -3.09
C LEU A 151 2.31 16.36 -3.51
N ARG A 152 2.63 17.48 -4.15
CA ARG A 152 1.68 18.38 -4.81
C ARG A 152 1.76 18.21 -6.32
N GLU A 153 0.65 18.46 -7.02
CA GLU A 153 0.62 18.54 -8.50
C GLU A 153 1.65 19.52 -9.07
N SER A 154 2.00 20.55 -8.31
CA SER A 154 3.03 21.54 -8.68
C SER A 154 4.47 21.02 -8.59
N GLY A 155 4.65 19.72 -8.32
CA GLY A 155 5.93 19.05 -8.14
C GLY A 155 6.63 19.34 -6.82
N GLN A 156 6.02 20.15 -5.94
CA GLN A 156 6.53 20.35 -4.59
C GLN A 156 6.27 19.10 -3.77
N TRP A 157 7.29 18.58 -3.13
CA TRP A 157 7.17 17.51 -2.15
C TRP A 157 7.73 17.97 -0.80
N VAL A 158 7.31 17.29 0.25
CA VAL A 158 7.81 17.47 1.61
C VAL A 158 7.92 16.11 2.28
N ILE A 159 8.95 15.95 3.11
CA ILE A 159 9.14 14.82 4.02
C ILE A 159 9.16 15.41 5.42
N GLY A 160 8.27 14.92 6.28
CA GLY A 160 8.26 15.23 7.71
C GLY A 160 8.82 14.04 8.47
N LEU A 161 9.99 14.20 9.09
CA LEU A 161 10.65 13.14 9.85
C LEU A 161 9.98 12.95 11.20
N SER A 162 9.84 11.69 11.59
CA SER A 162 9.37 11.24 12.90
C SER A 162 10.51 11.25 13.92
N ASN A 163 10.14 11.23 15.20
CA ASN A 163 11.05 10.94 16.30
C ASN A 163 10.43 9.96 17.31
N GLY A 164 9.40 9.24 16.87
CA GLY A 164 8.62 8.30 17.65
C GLY A 164 7.47 8.93 18.46
N ASP A 165 7.44 10.25 18.61
CA ASP A 165 6.37 10.98 19.30
C ASP A 165 5.55 11.88 18.35
N ARG A 166 6.20 12.48 17.36
CA ARG A 166 5.57 13.41 16.42
C ARG A 166 6.46 13.64 15.20
N LEU A 167 5.88 14.25 14.17
CA LEU A 167 6.68 14.87 13.10
C LEU A 167 7.37 16.15 13.62
N ASN A 168 8.69 16.21 13.56
CA ASN A 168 9.47 17.30 14.17
C ASN A 168 10.49 17.99 13.26
N ASP A 169 10.79 17.44 12.09
CA ASP A 169 11.65 18.08 11.10
C ASP A 169 11.03 17.97 9.70
N PHE A 170 11.10 19.03 8.90
CA PHE A 170 10.42 19.07 7.60
C PHE A 170 11.37 19.50 6.49
N HIS A 171 11.56 18.61 5.53
CA HIS A 171 12.42 18.78 4.38
C HIS A 171 11.58 18.99 3.14
N TYR A 172 11.91 20.01 2.36
CA TYR A 172 11.14 20.39 1.17
C TYR A 172 11.99 20.31 -0.07
N GLY A 173 11.42 19.72 -1.11
CA GLY A 173 12.00 19.77 -2.44
C GLY A 173 10.94 20.04 -3.50
N ARG A 174 11.41 20.14 -4.74
CA ARG A 174 10.54 20.47 -5.85
C ARG A 174 11.08 19.96 -7.18
N TRP A 175 10.24 19.22 -7.89
CA TRP A 175 10.40 18.93 -9.31
C TRP A 175 9.81 20.04 -10.20
N ASN A 176 9.96 19.89 -11.51
CA ASN A 176 9.42 20.84 -12.48
C ASN A 176 7.88 20.93 -12.36
N GLY A 177 7.38 22.04 -11.83
CA GLY A 177 5.96 22.22 -11.60
C GLY A 177 5.09 22.43 -12.84
N ALA A 178 5.68 22.53 -14.04
CA ALA A 178 4.93 22.56 -15.30
C ALA A 178 4.54 21.15 -15.81
N ALA A 179 5.00 20.08 -15.14
CA ALA A 179 4.80 18.71 -15.60
C ALA A 179 3.49 18.07 -15.10
N GLY A 180 2.85 18.62 -14.05
CA GLY A 180 1.65 18.08 -13.40
C GLY A 180 1.92 16.72 -12.76
N TRP A 181 2.07 16.67 -11.43
CA TRP A 181 2.56 15.47 -10.74
C TRP A 181 1.46 14.70 -10.00
N HIS A 182 1.40 13.39 -10.24
CA HIS A 182 0.38 12.46 -9.76
C HIS A 182 0.99 11.10 -9.40
N HIS A 183 0.16 10.18 -8.90
CA HIS A 183 0.50 8.78 -8.63
C HIS A 183 1.81 8.63 -7.83
N PHE A 184 1.81 9.21 -6.63
CA PHE A 184 2.91 9.09 -5.65
C PHE A 184 2.97 7.65 -5.12
N ARG A 185 4.17 7.08 -5.10
CA ARG A 185 4.50 5.77 -4.53
C ARG A 185 5.86 5.86 -3.87
N LEU A 186 6.11 4.98 -2.91
CA LEU A 186 7.35 4.88 -2.16
C LEU A 186 7.94 3.48 -2.33
N ALA A 187 9.27 3.40 -2.40
CA ALA A 187 10.05 2.17 -2.28
C ALA A 187 11.54 2.53 -2.29
N ASP A 188 12.38 1.69 -1.70
CA ASP A 188 13.83 1.74 -1.85
C ASP A 188 14.23 1.22 -3.25
N PHE A 189 14.60 2.11 -4.18
CA PHE A 189 15.02 1.71 -5.52
C PHE A 189 16.53 1.50 -5.63
N ASP A 190 17.35 2.06 -4.74
CA ASP A 190 18.81 2.00 -4.84
C ASP A 190 19.50 1.10 -3.78
N LYS A 191 18.69 0.45 -2.92
CA LYS A 191 19.06 -0.48 -1.85
C LYS A 191 19.98 0.12 -0.81
N ASP A 192 19.86 1.41 -0.53
CA ASP A 192 20.59 2.03 0.56
C ASP A 192 19.89 1.89 1.93
N GLY A 193 18.63 1.43 1.93
CA GLY A 193 17.80 1.23 3.10
C GLY A 193 16.88 2.41 3.41
N ASP A 194 17.03 3.52 2.69
CA ASP A 194 16.15 4.68 2.78
C ASP A 194 15.05 4.58 1.70
N VAL A 195 13.88 5.11 2.00
CA VAL A 195 12.75 5.09 1.08
C VAL A 195 12.86 6.19 0.03
N ASP A 196 12.76 5.81 -1.25
CA ASP A 196 12.74 6.76 -2.35
C ASP A 196 11.31 7.12 -2.79
N ILE A 197 11.23 8.20 -3.59
CA ILE A 197 9.97 8.72 -4.12
C ILE A 197 9.82 8.38 -5.60
N LEU A 198 8.70 7.76 -5.98
CA LEU A 198 8.25 7.60 -7.36
C LEU A 198 7.00 8.46 -7.63
N ALA A 199 6.98 9.19 -8.75
CA ALA A 199 5.77 9.86 -9.20
C ALA A 199 5.68 9.99 -10.72
N GLN A 200 4.46 10.21 -11.20
CA GLN A 200 4.14 10.36 -12.61
C GLN A 200 3.82 11.81 -12.97
N THR A 201 4.19 12.21 -14.18
CA THR A 201 3.78 13.48 -14.80
C THR A 201 2.48 13.32 -15.61
N ASP A 202 1.75 14.41 -15.90
CA ASP A 202 0.58 14.45 -16.81
C ASP A 202 0.88 13.81 -18.18
N SER A 203 2.14 13.93 -18.60
CA SER A 203 2.61 13.38 -19.87
C SER A 203 2.96 11.88 -19.81
N GLY A 204 2.74 11.22 -18.67
CA GLY A 204 2.93 9.79 -18.44
C GLY A 204 4.35 9.35 -18.14
N PHE A 205 5.27 10.30 -17.91
CA PHE A 205 6.62 9.98 -17.48
C PHE A 205 6.67 9.75 -15.97
N TRP A 206 7.33 8.67 -15.57
CA TRP A 206 7.66 8.33 -14.20
C TRP A 206 9.06 8.80 -13.86
N TRP A 207 9.24 9.28 -12.62
CA TRP A 207 10.50 9.78 -12.09
C TRP A 207 10.73 9.21 -10.71
N VAL A 208 11.97 8.77 -10.48
CA VAL A 208 12.44 8.37 -9.16
C VAL A 208 13.31 9.50 -8.59
N ALA A 209 13.02 9.85 -7.36
CA ALA A 209 13.80 10.74 -6.54
C ALA A 209 14.39 9.90 -5.42
N SER A 210 15.63 9.44 -5.62
CA SER A 210 16.34 8.76 -4.54
C SER A 210 16.90 9.76 -3.55
N LEU A 211 16.80 9.43 -2.27
CA LEU A 211 17.15 10.30 -1.14
C LEU A 211 18.22 9.57 -0.34
N ASP A 212 19.35 10.23 -0.07
CA ASP A 212 20.29 9.69 0.92
C ASP A 212 19.84 10.04 2.35
N GLU A 213 20.49 9.47 3.37
CA GLU A 213 20.28 9.82 4.81
C GLU A 213 20.26 11.34 5.10
N ALA A 214 20.92 12.16 4.26
CA ALA A 214 20.92 13.62 4.39
C ALA A 214 19.75 14.30 3.63
N LEU A 215 18.83 13.51 3.10
CA LEU A 215 17.69 13.86 2.23
C LEU A 215 18.12 14.67 1.00
N VAL A 216 19.33 14.43 0.50
CA VAL A 216 19.85 15.08 -0.69
C VAL A 216 19.38 14.32 -1.93
N LEU A 217 18.60 15.02 -2.75
CA LEU A 217 18.00 14.47 -3.95
C LEU A 217 19.06 13.99 -4.97
N ARG A 218 19.09 12.68 -5.23
CA ARG A 218 19.68 12.07 -6.43
C ARG A 218 18.56 11.70 -7.38
N SER A 219 17.99 12.69 -8.07
CA SER A 219 16.90 12.43 -9.03
C SER A 219 17.44 11.74 -10.28
N HIS A 220 16.82 10.63 -10.66
CA HIS A 220 17.04 10.00 -11.95
C HIS A 220 15.70 9.89 -12.71
N PHE A 221 15.77 10.14 -14.01
CA PHE A 221 14.62 9.92 -14.88
C PHE A 221 14.38 8.41 -14.99
N ALA A 222 13.20 7.95 -14.58
CA ALA A 222 12.88 6.53 -14.63
C ALA A 222 12.41 6.12 -16.04
N MET A 223 11.27 6.62 -16.53
CA MET A 223 10.80 6.26 -17.89
C MET A 223 9.59 7.05 -18.37
N LYS A 224 9.17 6.79 -19.62
CA LYS A 224 7.78 6.98 -20.07
C LYS A 224 7.09 5.64 -20.18
N LEU A 225 6.00 5.40 -19.44
CA LEU A 225 5.11 4.30 -19.80
C LEU A 225 4.28 4.73 -21.02
N PRO A 226 4.02 3.84 -22.00
CA PRO A 226 3.16 4.15 -23.13
C PRO A 226 1.77 4.58 -22.61
N THR A 227 1.43 5.85 -22.79
CA THR A 227 0.30 6.51 -22.12
C THR A 227 -1.05 6.01 -22.57
N ASN A 228 -1.77 5.39 -21.63
CA ASN A 228 -3.10 5.79 -21.12
C ASN A 228 -3.54 4.76 -20.06
N ALA A 229 -2.63 4.38 -19.16
CA ALA A 229 -2.99 3.65 -17.96
C ALA A 229 -4.11 4.42 -17.28
N GLU A 230 -5.31 3.83 -17.18
CA GLU A 230 -6.33 4.41 -16.30
C GLU A 230 -5.72 4.46 -14.88
N ASP A 231 -6.01 5.54 -14.17
CA ASP A 231 -5.18 6.29 -13.22
C ASP A 231 -4.60 5.54 -11.99
N ASP A 232 -4.50 4.20 -11.96
CA ASP A 232 -3.99 3.47 -10.78
C ASP A 232 -3.27 2.13 -11.05
N ASN A 233 -2.87 1.83 -12.29
CA ASN A 233 -2.30 0.50 -12.62
C ASN A 233 -0.76 0.43 -12.62
N ALA A 234 -0.10 1.22 -11.77
CA ALA A 234 1.35 1.09 -11.52
C ALA A 234 1.58 0.22 -10.28
N LEU A 235 2.39 -0.81 -10.44
CA LEU A 235 2.73 -1.76 -9.39
C LEU A 235 4.25 -1.77 -9.18
N LEU A 236 4.64 -1.92 -7.93
CA LEU A 236 6.03 -2.07 -7.50
C LEU A 236 6.24 -3.50 -7.01
N GLY A 237 7.44 -4.01 -7.21
CA GLY A 237 7.90 -5.28 -6.67
C GLY A 237 9.14 -5.78 -7.40
N ASP A 238 9.83 -6.76 -6.84
CA ASP A 238 10.90 -7.49 -7.52
C ASP A 238 10.29 -8.48 -8.51
N PHE A 239 10.08 -8.09 -9.76
CA PHE A 239 9.39 -8.94 -10.75
C PHE A 239 10.33 -10.00 -11.32
N ASN A 240 11.65 -9.87 -11.18
CA ASN A 240 12.64 -10.77 -11.76
C ASN A 240 13.40 -11.66 -10.76
N GLY A 241 13.21 -11.45 -9.47
CA GLY A 241 13.85 -12.20 -8.38
C GLY A 241 15.30 -11.81 -8.12
N ASP A 242 15.75 -10.61 -8.57
CA ASP A 242 17.11 -10.12 -8.32
C ASP A 242 17.22 -9.27 -7.03
N GLY A 243 16.10 -9.14 -6.33
CA GLY A 243 15.88 -8.42 -5.10
C GLY A 243 15.67 -6.92 -5.27
N TRP A 244 15.78 -6.36 -6.48
CA TRP A 244 15.65 -4.92 -6.69
C TRP A 244 14.20 -4.53 -6.99
N MET A 245 13.82 -3.35 -6.53
CA MET A 245 12.49 -2.83 -6.79
C MET A 245 12.34 -2.44 -8.26
N ASP A 246 11.42 -3.11 -8.96
CA ASP A 246 11.07 -2.84 -10.35
C ASP A 246 9.75 -2.05 -10.44
N LEU A 247 9.46 -1.51 -11.63
CA LEU A 247 8.19 -0.85 -11.93
C LEU A 247 7.42 -1.58 -13.03
N ALA A 248 6.21 -1.98 -12.72
CA ALA A 248 5.23 -2.46 -13.68
C ALA A 248 4.14 -1.41 -13.94
N GLY A 249 3.71 -1.28 -15.19
CA GLY A 249 2.50 -0.52 -15.46
C GLY A 249 1.73 -0.97 -16.68
N ARG A 250 0.40 -0.87 -16.57
CA ARG A 250 -0.54 -1.33 -17.58
C ARG A 250 -1.05 -0.17 -18.45
N ASN A 251 -0.97 -0.29 -19.77
CA ASN A 251 -1.55 0.72 -20.68
C ASN A 251 -3.05 0.48 -20.98
N ALA A 252 -3.74 1.40 -21.69
CA ALA A 252 -5.19 1.25 -21.94
C ALA A 252 -5.57 0.07 -22.83
N ILE A 253 -4.64 -0.47 -23.62
CA ILE A 253 -4.88 -1.67 -24.42
C ILE A 253 -4.59 -2.95 -23.64
N GLY A 254 -4.20 -2.82 -22.36
CA GLY A 254 -4.03 -3.92 -21.43
C GLY A 254 -2.63 -4.53 -21.39
N GLU A 255 -1.63 -3.92 -22.04
CA GLU A 255 -0.24 -4.39 -21.98
C GLU A 255 0.43 -3.96 -20.68
N TRP A 256 0.99 -4.95 -19.99
CA TRP A 256 1.85 -4.79 -18.83
C TRP A 256 3.29 -4.62 -19.28
N ASN A 257 3.77 -3.40 -19.06
CA ASN A 257 5.12 -2.95 -19.38
C ASN A 257 5.94 -2.98 -18.10
N ILE A 258 7.00 -3.77 -18.09
CA ILE A 258 7.87 -3.98 -16.93
C ILE A 258 9.21 -3.35 -17.22
N SER A 259 9.60 -2.44 -16.34
CA SER A 259 10.90 -1.81 -16.33
C SER A 259 11.66 -2.33 -15.13
N LEU A 260 12.69 -3.11 -15.44
CA LEU A 260 13.57 -3.68 -14.43
C LEU A 260 14.53 -2.62 -13.92
N ASN A 261 14.89 -2.70 -12.66
CA ASN A 261 16.01 -2.00 -12.08
C ASN A 261 17.32 -2.60 -12.59
N ASP A 262 18.34 -1.77 -12.84
CA ASP A 262 19.65 -2.20 -13.34
C ASP A 262 20.63 -2.61 -12.22
N GLY A 263 20.17 -2.57 -10.97
CA GLY A 263 20.96 -2.90 -9.80
C GLY A 263 21.78 -1.74 -9.23
N ILE A 264 21.53 -0.51 -9.70
CA ILE A 264 22.08 0.73 -9.14
C ILE A 264 21.02 1.84 -9.08
N GLY A 265 19.74 1.47 -9.03
CA GLY A 265 18.61 2.40 -8.90
C GLY A 265 18.10 2.99 -10.21
N GLN A 266 18.57 2.55 -11.38
CA GLN A 266 18.03 3.02 -12.66
C GLN A 266 17.03 2.02 -13.24
N LEU A 267 15.82 2.51 -13.50
CA LEU A 267 14.80 1.77 -14.20
C LEU A 267 15.08 1.75 -15.71
N LEU A 268 15.13 0.55 -16.30
CA LEU A 268 15.50 0.30 -17.69
C LEU A 268 14.34 0.59 -18.66
N THR A 269 14.63 0.55 -19.97
CA THR A 269 13.56 0.66 -20.97
C THR A 269 12.57 -0.49 -20.81
N PRO A 270 11.24 -0.22 -20.67
CA PRO A 270 10.28 -1.24 -20.35
C PRO A 270 10.07 -2.24 -21.50
N THR A 271 9.73 -3.47 -21.12
CA THR A 271 9.35 -4.54 -22.04
C THR A 271 7.96 -5.05 -21.72
N VAL A 272 7.20 -5.45 -22.74
CA VAL A 272 5.87 -6.02 -22.52
C VAL A 272 6.01 -7.46 -22.07
N TRP A 273 5.55 -7.76 -20.87
CA TRP A 273 5.58 -9.12 -20.30
C TRP A 273 4.25 -9.84 -20.42
N TRP A 274 3.15 -9.10 -20.56
CA TRP A 274 1.81 -9.67 -20.66
C TRP A 274 0.84 -8.69 -21.29
N THR A 275 -0.18 -9.21 -21.98
CA THR A 275 -1.32 -8.42 -22.45
C THR A 275 -2.58 -9.01 -21.83
N SER A 276 -3.15 -8.28 -20.88
CA SER A 276 -4.42 -8.63 -20.25
C SER A 276 -5.56 -8.58 -21.27
N SER A 277 -6.54 -9.48 -21.12
CA SER A 277 -7.80 -9.33 -21.86
C SER A 277 -8.51 -8.04 -21.41
N THR A 278 -9.39 -7.52 -22.25
CA THR A 278 -10.21 -6.33 -21.94
C THR A 278 -11.20 -6.55 -20.79
N GLU A 279 -11.24 -7.75 -20.21
CA GLU A 279 -12.11 -8.10 -19.08
C GLU A 279 -11.54 -7.63 -17.74
N PHE A 280 -10.23 -7.36 -17.67
CA PHE A 280 -9.59 -6.78 -16.49
C PHE A 280 -9.59 -5.27 -16.63
N THR A 281 -10.51 -4.61 -15.95
CA THR A 281 -10.65 -3.15 -16.01
C THR A 281 -9.96 -2.46 -14.85
N TRP A 282 -9.99 -3.05 -13.64
CA TRP A 282 -9.47 -2.48 -12.40
C TRP A 282 -9.09 -3.57 -11.38
N GLY A 283 -8.42 -3.18 -10.29
CA GLY A 283 -8.16 -4.06 -9.14
C GLY A 283 -7.00 -5.01 -9.36
N PHE A 284 -5.79 -4.44 -9.45
CA PHE A 284 -4.56 -5.21 -9.49
C PHE A 284 -3.77 -5.04 -8.20
N ALA A 285 -3.09 -6.10 -7.78
CA ALA A 285 -2.15 -6.07 -6.67
C ALA A 285 -0.90 -6.86 -7.05
N ALA A 286 0.23 -6.50 -6.46
CA ALA A 286 1.52 -7.15 -6.64
C ALA A 286 1.94 -7.87 -5.36
N GLY A 287 2.66 -8.98 -5.49
CA GLY A 287 3.27 -9.71 -4.38
C GLY A 287 3.64 -11.13 -4.79
N ASP A 288 4.45 -11.84 -4.01
CA ASP A 288 4.79 -13.24 -4.32
C ASP A 288 3.60 -14.18 -4.00
N LEU A 289 2.83 -14.53 -5.03
CA LEU A 289 1.59 -15.30 -4.89
C LEU A 289 1.80 -16.81 -5.04
N ASP A 290 3.02 -17.27 -5.31
CA ASP A 290 3.34 -18.70 -5.44
C ASP A 290 4.56 -19.16 -4.64
N GLY A 291 5.27 -18.25 -3.98
CA GLY A 291 6.42 -18.50 -3.11
C GLY A 291 7.72 -18.71 -3.87
N ASN A 292 7.85 -18.16 -5.08
CA ASN A 292 9.03 -18.35 -5.93
C ASN A 292 10.09 -17.24 -5.76
N GLY A 293 9.84 -16.25 -4.90
CA GLY A 293 10.71 -15.10 -4.66
C GLY A 293 10.63 -14.01 -5.72
N MET A 294 9.64 -14.07 -6.62
CA MET A 294 9.35 -13.05 -7.62
C MET A 294 7.95 -12.51 -7.40
N THR A 295 7.77 -11.25 -7.77
CA THR A 295 6.49 -10.55 -7.65
C THR A 295 5.53 -11.03 -8.74
N ASP A 296 4.39 -11.56 -8.34
CA ASP A 296 3.26 -11.92 -9.20
C ASP A 296 2.23 -10.77 -9.25
N ILE A 297 1.24 -10.90 -10.15
CA ILE A 297 0.07 -10.01 -10.21
C ILE A 297 -1.21 -10.78 -9.83
N ALA A 298 -1.97 -10.24 -8.89
CA ALA A 298 -3.38 -10.57 -8.69
C ALA A 298 -4.25 -9.62 -9.52
N ALA A 299 -5.26 -10.14 -10.20
CA ALA A 299 -6.19 -9.34 -11.00
C ALA A 299 -7.65 -9.70 -10.71
N TYR A 300 -8.50 -8.69 -10.50
CA TYR A 300 -9.93 -8.85 -10.31
C TYR A 300 -10.71 -8.64 -11.61
N ARG A 301 -11.75 -9.44 -11.82
CA ARG A 301 -12.68 -9.30 -12.94
C ARG A 301 -14.07 -8.93 -12.46
N ASP A 302 -14.49 -7.71 -12.76
CA ASP A 302 -15.77 -7.13 -12.34
C ASP A 302 -17.00 -7.91 -12.85
N LEU A 303 -16.90 -8.50 -14.04
CA LEU A 303 -18.04 -9.14 -14.72
C LEU A 303 -18.64 -10.30 -13.90
N ASP A 304 -17.80 -11.05 -13.18
CA ASP A 304 -18.19 -12.24 -12.44
C ASP A 304 -17.60 -12.34 -11.03
N GLY A 305 -16.88 -11.30 -10.59
CA GLY A 305 -16.27 -11.23 -9.27
C GLY A 305 -15.16 -12.26 -9.05
N GLN A 306 -14.49 -12.67 -10.13
CA GLN A 306 -13.46 -13.70 -10.11
C GLN A 306 -12.06 -13.07 -9.99
N TRP A 307 -11.26 -13.61 -9.07
CA TRP A 307 -9.84 -13.29 -8.95
C TRP A 307 -8.98 -14.24 -9.78
N PHE A 308 -7.87 -13.71 -10.29
CA PHE A 308 -6.88 -14.41 -11.10
C PHE A 308 -5.48 -14.15 -10.56
N ARG A 309 -4.62 -15.17 -10.62
CA ARG A 309 -3.17 -15.03 -10.45
C ARG A 309 -2.46 -15.08 -11.80
N ILE A 310 -1.51 -14.19 -11.96
CA ILE A 310 -0.64 -14.02 -13.11
C ILE A 310 0.79 -14.09 -12.57
N THR A 311 1.46 -15.22 -12.78
CA THR A 311 2.72 -15.53 -12.11
C THR A 311 3.92 -15.02 -12.92
N SER A 312 4.89 -14.40 -12.28
CA SER A 312 6.14 -14.00 -12.91
C SER A 312 7.05 -15.21 -13.16
N THR A 313 7.74 -15.18 -14.29
CA THR A 313 8.82 -16.11 -14.63
C THR A 313 10.20 -15.45 -14.59
N GLY A 314 10.22 -14.17 -14.19
CA GLY A 314 11.36 -13.27 -14.20
C GLY A 314 11.73 -12.67 -15.56
N SER A 315 10.94 -12.95 -16.59
CA SER A 315 11.10 -12.31 -17.91
C SER A 315 9.79 -12.13 -18.70
N GLU A 316 8.72 -12.76 -18.24
CA GLU A 316 7.35 -12.63 -18.75
C GLU A 316 6.38 -13.05 -17.63
N PHE A 317 5.09 -12.72 -17.77
CA PHE A 317 4.07 -13.33 -16.91
C PHE A 317 3.38 -14.51 -17.57
N SER A 318 2.94 -15.45 -16.73
CA SER A 318 2.09 -16.57 -17.13
C SER A 318 0.73 -16.10 -17.65
N ASN A 319 0.00 -17.02 -18.28
CA ASN A 319 -1.43 -16.82 -18.48
C ASN A 319 -2.16 -16.59 -17.16
N ALA A 320 -3.24 -15.81 -17.18
CA ALA A 320 -4.09 -15.61 -16.02
C ALA A 320 -4.80 -16.92 -15.63
N ILE A 321 -4.55 -17.37 -14.41
CA ILE A 321 -5.16 -18.57 -13.84
C ILE A 321 -6.22 -18.13 -12.83
N PRO A 322 -7.51 -18.51 -13.00
CA PRO A 322 -8.52 -18.18 -12.02
C PRO A 322 -8.17 -18.85 -10.70
N TRP A 323 -8.20 -18.08 -9.62
CA TRP A 323 -8.20 -18.68 -8.29
C TRP A 323 -9.43 -19.56 -8.13
N ARG A 324 -9.28 -20.71 -7.47
CA ARG A 324 -10.40 -21.63 -7.29
C ARG A 324 -11.57 -20.86 -6.68
N LYS A 325 -12.69 -20.88 -7.37
CA LYS A 325 -13.93 -20.17 -7.02
C LYS A 325 -14.44 -20.69 -5.68
N TRP A 326 -14.34 -19.86 -4.65
CA TRP A 326 -15.01 -20.07 -3.37
C TRP A 326 -16.19 -19.09 -3.30
N ASP A 327 -17.25 -19.42 -4.03
CA ASP A 327 -18.59 -18.78 -4.14
C ASP A 327 -18.78 -17.30 -3.74
N THR A 328 -19.06 -16.50 -4.78
CA THR A 328 -19.78 -15.20 -4.83
C THR A 328 -19.31 -14.10 -3.88
N PHE A 329 -18.37 -13.28 -4.36
CA PHE A 329 -18.17 -11.93 -3.84
C PHE A 329 -19.31 -11.03 -4.31
N THR A 330 -20.13 -10.52 -3.40
CA THR A 330 -21.00 -9.37 -3.70
C THR A 330 -20.27 -8.11 -3.26
N ARG A 331 -19.60 -7.46 -4.21
CA ARG A 331 -18.92 -6.15 -4.11
C ARG A 331 -18.65 -5.68 -2.67
N THR A 332 -17.51 -6.11 -2.14
CA THR A 332 -16.75 -5.40 -1.11
C THR A 332 -15.30 -5.78 -1.40
N GLU A 333 -14.62 -4.91 -2.15
CA GLU A 333 -13.19 -4.60 -2.05
C GLU A 333 -12.55 -5.16 -0.74
N PHE A 334 -11.45 -5.91 -0.66
CA PHE A 334 -10.24 -6.00 -1.47
C PHE A 334 -9.53 -7.36 -1.23
N LEU A 335 -8.62 -7.72 -2.13
CA LEU A 335 -7.53 -8.64 -1.84
C LEU A 335 -6.25 -7.79 -1.77
N PHE A 336 -5.62 -7.75 -0.60
CA PHE A 336 -4.32 -7.12 -0.44
C PHE A 336 -3.25 -8.08 -0.98
N GLY A 337 -2.41 -7.59 -1.89
CA GLY A 337 -1.22 -8.29 -2.38
C GLY A 337 -0.02 -7.89 -1.53
N GLY A 338 0.82 -8.87 -1.21
CA GLY A 338 2.00 -8.77 -0.36
C GLY A 338 2.24 -10.11 0.34
N ASP A 339 3.49 -10.51 0.51
CA ASP A 339 3.85 -11.79 1.15
C ASP A 339 3.42 -11.78 2.62
N PHE A 340 2.59 -12.74 3.05
CA PHE A 340 2.13 -12.94 4.44
C PHE A 340 3.25 -13.51 5.34
N ARG A 341 4.51 -13.15 5.07
CA ARG A 341 5.70 -13.69 5.74
C ARG A 341 6.79 -12.68 5.97
N GLU A 342 6.83 -11.59 5.20
CA GLU A 342 7.84 -10.55 5.38
C GLU A 342 7.19 -9.18 5.10
N SER A 343 6.81 -8.50 6.18
CA SER A 343 6.66 -7.04 6.20
C SER A 343 8.06 -6.43 6.05
N THR A 344 8.59 -6.43 4.82
CA THR A 344 9.68 -5.51 4.53
C THR A 344 9.09 -4.11 4.53
N LEU A 345 9.39 -3.38 5.61
CA LEU A 345 9.29 -1.93 5.78
C LEU A 345 9.29 -1.23 4.41
N LEU A 346 8.18 -0.54 4.11
CA LEU A 346 8.03 0.34 2.96
C LEU A 346 8.48 1.76 3.26
#